data_AF-A0A0V0WX59-F1
#
_entry.id   AF-A0A0V0WX59-F1
#
_cell.length_a   1.000
_cell.length_b   1.000
_cell.length_c   1.000
_cell.angle_alpha   90.00
_cell.angle_beta   90.00
_cell.angle_gamma   90.00
#
_symmetry.space_group_name_H-M   'P 1'
#
loop_
_entity.id
_entity.type
_entity.pdbx_description
1 polymer ?
#
loop_
_entity_poly.entity_id
_entity_poly.type
_entity_poly.pdbx_seq_one_letter_code
_entity_poly.pdbx_strand_id
1 'polypeptide(L)'
;MVFFPSSNAHFAPSASRLTSLPPEFLTSHEANDEDSLNRDGKNYDENESSIMKHLPETFIKARKEAALGQTRAAAKMTRRTKKMLIPLKIGQNCTVTVPDVDRGPADPKNFLVVVMAECEGLYTVGCREGKLASKFTAADLQVISENLLSIDEVPDTEIPLRTAVTKATGGQGYVKCMCLSGCSSGRCSCSRKRVLCNSRCHPGKSCNNI
;
A
#
# COMPACT_ATOMS: atom_id res chain seq x y z
N MET A 1 30.43 -8.02 -58.49
CA MET A 1 31.71 -8.46 -57.93
C MET A 1 31.52 -8.58 -56.43
N VAL A 2 31.60 -9.81 -55.94
CA VAL A 2 31.45 -10.23 -54.53
C VAL A 2 32.70 -9.84 -53.72
N PHE A 3 32.57 -9.63 -52.41
CA PHE A 3 33.26 -10.41 -51.36
C PHE A 3 32.85 -9.94 -49.94
N PHE A 4 32.27 -10.88 -49.19
CA PHE A 4 32.18 -10.97 -47.71
C PHE A 4 33.57 -11.36 -47.13
N PRO A 5 33.86 -11.23 -45.81
CA PRO A 5 33.45 -12.22 -44.77
C PRO A 5 32.98 -11.59 -43.43
N SER A 6 31.88 -12.08 -42.83
CA SER A 6 31.78 -13.13 -41.79
C SER A 6 32.19 -12.64 -40.38
N SER A 7 31.26 -12.51 -39.42
CA SER A 7 30.92 -13.63 -38.52
C SER A 7 29.59 -13.46 -37.75
N ASN A 8 28.90 -14.60 -37.62
CA ASN A 8 27.72 -15.06 -36.87
C ASN A 8 27.33 -14.32 -35.55
N ALA A 9 26.06 -14.30 -35.10
CA ALA A 9 25.10 -15.40 -35.09
C ALA A 9 23.61 -14.98 -35.14
N HIS A 10 22.83 -15.82 -35.83
CA HIS A 10 21.38 -15.95 -35.87
C HIS A 10 20.81 -16.55 -34.57
N PHE A 11 19.62 -16.12 -34.12
CA PHE A 11 18.41 -16.98 -34.07
C PHE A 11 17.15 -16.19 -33.73
N ALA A 12 16.03 -16.58 -34.35
CA ALA A 12 14.72 -15.92 -34.33
C ALA A 12 13.73 -16.64 -33.35
N PRO A 13 12.40 -16.38 -33.33
CA PRO A 13 11.61 -16.12 -32.11
C PRO A 13 10.58 -17.21 -31.73
N SER A 14 9.99 -17.16 -30.52
CA SER A 14 8.63 -17.70 -30.26
C SER A 14 8.06 -17.35 -28.87
N ALA A 15 6.74 -17.16 -28.82
CA ALA A 15 5.92 -16.82 -27.66
C ALA A 15 5.71 -17.98 -26.64
N SER A 16 5.55 -17.66 -25.35
CA SER A 16 4.33 -17.94 -24.54
C SER A 16 4.58 -17.96 -23.02
N ARG A 17 3.52 -17.55 -22.29
CA ARG A 17 3.09 -17.97 -20.93
C ARG A 17 3.61 -17.21 -19.68
N LEU A 18 2.64 -16.64 -18.95
CA LEU A 18 2.70 -16.18 -17.55
C LEU A 18 3.25 -17.26 -16.61
N THR A 19 3.93 -16.88 -15.51
CA THR A 19 3.36 -16.81 -14.13
C THR A 19 4.43 -16.63 -13.03
N SER A 20 4.06 -15.81 -12.03
CA SER A 20 4.35 -15.89 -10.58
C SER A 20 5.77 -15.72 -10.02
N LEU A 21 5.97 -14.58 -9.34
CA LEU A 21 6.93 -14.37 -8.24
C LEU A 21 6.27 -14.78 -6.90
N PRO A 22 6.96 -15.47 -5.98
CA PRO A 22 6.59 -15.53 -4.56
C PRO A 22 7.36 -14.48 -3.74
N PRO A 23 6.73 -13.81 -2.75
CA PRO A 23 7.43 -12.93 -1.83
C PRO A 23 8.05 -13.73 -0.69
N GLU A 24 9.36 -13.54 -0.51
CA GLU A 24 10.07 -13.79 0.73
C GLU A 24 9.58 -12.82 1.80
N PHE A 25 9.08 -13.33 2.93
CA PHE A 25 9.00 -12.55 4.15
C PHE A 25 8.97 -13.49 5.36
N LEU A 26 9.97 -13.30 6.23
CA LEU A 26 10.05 -13.60 7.67
C LEU A 26 11.42 -14.20 8.02
N THR A 27 12.45 -13.37 7.93
CA THR A 27 13.69 -13.53 8.69
C THR A 27 13.50 -12.78 10.01
N SER A 28 13.18 -13.49 11.07
CA SER A 28 13.38 -12.99 12.44
C SER A 28 14.68 -13.59 12.96
N HIS A 29 15.69 -12.74 13.14
CA HIS A 29 16.92 -13.05 13.84
C HIS A 29 16.61 -13.27 15.33
N GLU A 30 16.90 -14.47 15.85
CA GLU A 30 16.96 -14.72 17.28
C GLU A 30 18.41 -14.56 17.76
N ALA A 31 18.57 -13.80 18.84
CA ALA A 31 19.84 -13.57 19.51
C ALA A 31 20.19 -14.78 20.38
N ASN A 32 21.47 -15.15 20.35
CA ASN A 32 22.06 -16.20 21.17
C ASN A 32 22.20 -15.73 22.63
N ASP A 33 21.80 -16.56 23.58
CA ASP A 33 22.36 -16.58 24.93
C ASP A 33 22.65 -18.04 25.30
N GLU A 34 23.95 -18.33 25.42
CA GLU A 34 24.53 -19.59 25.88
C GLU A 34 24.48 -19.62 27.42
N ASP A 35 23.88 -20.64 28.05
CA ASP A 35 24.53 -21.23 29.22
C ASP A 35 24.11 -22.70 29.47
N SER A 36 25.17 -23.49 29.55
CA SER A 36 25.40 -24.85 30.03
C SER A 36 24.26 -25.70 30.62
N LEU A 37 24.23 -26.99 30.25
CA LEU A 37 24.54 -28.14 31.14
C LEU A 37 24.59 -29.45 30.33
N ASN A 38 25.77 -30.09 30.30
CA ASN A 38 25.99 -31.43 29.73
C ASN A 38 25.32 -32.52 30.60
N ARG A 39 24.61 -33.49 29.98
CA ARG A 39 24.83 -34.94 30.22
C ARG A 39 23.98 -35.87 29.36
N ASP A 40 24.69 -36.87 28.83
CA ASP A 40 24.25 -38.20 28.40
C ASP A 40 23.39 -38.29 27.14
N GLY A 41 24.13 -38.49 26.03
CA GLY A 41 23.59 -38.85 24.73
C GLY A 41 22.64 -40.04 24.79
N LYS A 42 21.44 -39.79 24.31
CA LYS A 42 20.59 -40.80 23.72
C LYS A 42 20.33 -40.35 22.29
N ASN A 43 20.73 -41.20 21.35
CA ASN A 43 20.44 -41.06 19.93
C ASN A 43 18.91 -41.02 19.77
N TYR A 44 18.37 -39.90 19.31
CA TYR A 44 16.95 -39.71 19.05
C TYR A 44 16.72 -39.18 17.63
N ASP A 45 17.50 -39.60 16.63
CA ASP A 45 17.48 -38.93 15.32
C ASP A 45 16.81 -39.71 14.18
N GLU A 46 16.10 -40.82 14.43
CA GLU A 46 15.50 -41.58 13.31
C GLU A 46 14.00 -41.87 13.40
N ASN A 47 13.26 -41.34 14.38
CA ASN A 47 11.83 -41.63 14.49
C ASN A 47 10.87 -40.47 14.19
N GLU A 48 11.34 -39.23 14.00
CA GLU A 48 10.42 -38.16 13.58
C GLU A 48 9.92 -38.34 12.13
N SER A 49 10.70 -39.02 11.28
CA SER A 49 10.34 -39.24 9.88
C SER A 49 9.30 -40.34 9.64
N SER A 50 8.97 -41.15 10.66
CA SER A 50 8.07 -42.31 10.51
C SER A 50 6.64 -42.01 10.97
N ILE A 51 6.43 -41.00 11.82
CA ILE A 51 5.10 -40.67 12.38
C ILE A 51 4.20 -39.94 11.35
N MET A 52 4.79 -39.19 10.41
CA MET A 52 4.08 -38.42 9.38
C MET A 52 3.72 -39.20 8.10
N LYS A 53 4.18 -40.45 7.93
CA LYS A 53 4.06 -41.17 6.65
C LYS A 53 2.70 -41.87 6.44
N HIS A 54 1.86 -41.88 7.45
CA HIS A 54 0.56 -42.55 7.44
C HIS A 54 -0.56 -41.65 7.97
N LEU A 55 -0.69 -40.42 7.44
CA LEU A 55 -1.97 -39.74 7.60
C LEU A 55 -2.99 -40.54 6.77
N PRO A 56 -4.00 -41.19 7.40
CA PRO A 56 -4.88 -42.08 6.66
C PRO A 56 -5.57 -41.31 5.52
N GLU A 57 -5.78 -41.95 4.37
CA GLU A 57 -6.44 -41.32 3.21
C GLU A 57 -7.77 -40.65 3.57
N THR A 58 -8.45 -41.15 4.61
CA THR A 58 -9.66 -40.57 5.19
C THR A 58 -9.45 -39.14 5.71
N PHE A 59 -8.34 -38.85 6.37
CA PHE A 59 -8.01 -37.50 6.85
C PHE A 59 -7.62 -36.56 5.72
N ILE A 60 -6.90 -37.06 4.71
CA ILE A 60 -6.56 -36.26 3.51
C ILE A 60 -7.86 -35.92 2.75
N LYS A 61 -8.76 -36.89 2.58
CA LYS A 61 -10.06 -36.70 1.94
C LYS A 61 -10.93 -35.72 2.74
N ALA A 62 -11.04 -35.90 4.05
CA ALA A 62 -11.79 -35.01 4.92
C ALA A 62 -11.26 -33.57 4.88
N ARG A 63 -9.93 -33.38 4.87
CA ARG A 63 -9.31 -32.05 4.72
C ARG A 63 -9.62 -31.41 3.37
N LYS A 64 -9.56 -32.18 2.27
CA LYS A 64 -9.91 -31.69 0.92
C LYS A 64 -11.39 -31.32 0.84
N GLU A 65 -12.28 -32.14 1.38
CA GLU A 65 -13.72 -31.87 1.42
C GLU A 65 -14.04 -30.65 2.28
N ALA A 66 -13.38 -30.49 3.43
CA ALA A 66 -13.50 -29.30 4.27
C ALA A 66 -13.03 -28.04 3.53
N ALA A 67 -11.89 -28.09 2.83
CA ALA A 67 -11.39 -26.99 2.00
C ALA A 67 -12.36 -26.64 0.85
N LEU A 68 -12.93 -27.66 0.19
CA LEU A 68 -13.98 -27.46 -0.81
C LEU A 68 -15.26 -26.85 -0.19
N GLY A 69 -15.60 -27.22 1.04
CA GLY A 69 -16.69 -26.63 1.79
C GLY A 69 -16.45 -25.14 2.09
N GLN A 70 -15.25 -24.79 2.53
CA GLN A 70 -14.84 -23.40 2.79
C GLN A 70 -14.87 -22.56 1.51
N THR A 71 -14.32 -23.07 0.40
CA THR A 71 -14.34 -22.35 -0.89
C THR A 71 -15.77 -22.15 -1.42
N ARG A 72 -16.64 -23.15 -1.29
CA ARG A 72 -18.07 -23.01 -1.63
C ARG A 72 -18.78 -21.98 -0.74
N ALA A 73 -18.50 -21.99 0.56
CA ALA A 73 -19.07 -21.02 1.50
C ALA A 73 -18.60 -19.59 1.16
N ALA A 74 -17.31 -19.41 0.91
CA ALA A 74 -16.73 -18.13 0.48
C ALA A 74 -17.36 -17.65 -0.84
N ALA A 75 -17.47 -18.52 -1.86
CA ALA A 75 -18.10 -18.17 -3.13
C ALA A 75 -19.57 -17.75 -2.96
N LYS A 76 -20.31 -18.43 -2.07
CA LYS A 76 -21.69 -18.07 -1.73
C LYS A 76 -21.77 -16.69 -1.07
N MET A 77 -20.82 -16.35 -0.20
CA MET A 77 -20.73 -15.03 0.42
C MET A 77 -20.44 -13.94 -0.62
N THR A 78 -19.42 -14.13 -1.47
CA THR A 78 -19.03 -13.16 -2.51
C THR A 78 -20.15 -12.92 -3.53
N ARG A 79 -20.93 -13.95 -3.87
CA ARG A 79 -22.10 -13.81 -4.75
C ARG A 79 -23.21 -12.96 -4.13
N ARG A 80 -23.41 -13.04 -2.82
CA ARG A 80 -24.41 -12.23 -2.11
C ARG A 80 -24.00 -10.77 -2.05
N THR A 81 -22.74 -10.48 -1.72
CA THR A 81 -22.21 -9.11 -1.67
C THR A 81 -22.19 -8.44 -3.05
N LYS A 82 -21.75 -9.15 -4.11
CA LYS A 82 -21.77 -8.62 -5.50
C LYS A 82 -23.16 -8.22 -6.00
N LYS A 83 -24.24 -8.84 -5.48
CA LYS A 83 -25.62 -8.45 -5.84
C LYS A 83 -26.06 -7.14 -5.19
N MET A 84 -25.48 -6.80 -4.05
CA MET A 84 -25.86 -5.62 -3.26
C MET A 84 -25.09 -4.36 -3.66
N LEU A 85 -23.87 -4.53 -4.18
CA LEU A 85 -22.99 -3.43 -4.53
C LEU A 85 -23.32 -2.93 -5.94
N ILE A 86 -23.51 -1.61 -6.07
CA ILE A 86 -23.64 -0.95 -7.36
C ILE A 86 -22.23 -0.86 -7.95
N PRO A 87 -21.99 -1.39 -9.16
CA PRO A 87 -20.68 -1.29 -9.80
C PRO A 87 -20.37 0.18 -10.14
N LEU A 88 -19.17 0.64 -9.78
CA LEU A 88 -18.68 1.97 -10.13
C LEU A 88 -18.10 1.97 -11.54
N LYS A 89 -18.26 3.09 -12.26
CA LYS A 89 -17.67 3.29 -13.58
C LYS A 89 -16.28 3.91 -13.45
N ILE A 90 -15.39 3.58 -14.39
CA ILE A 90 -14.10 4.26 -14.52
C ILE A 90 -14.33 5.74 -14.85
N GLY A 91 -13.56 6.62 -14.22
CA GLY A 91 -13.72 8.08 -14.33
C GLY A 91 -14.81 8.66 -13.46
N GLN A 92 -15.48 7.84 -12.63
CA GLN A 92 -16.49 8.33 -11.72
C GLN A 92 -15.84 8.95 -10.48
N ASN A 93 -16.35 10.11 -10.09
CA ASN A 93 -15.95 10.79 -8.87
C ASN A 93 -16.62 10.12 -7.66
N CYS A 94 -15.83 9.91 -6.63
CA CYS A 94 -16.29 9.34 -5.39
C CYS A 94 -15.54 9.96 -4.21
N THR A 95 -16.07 9.78 -3.00
CA THR A 95 -15.33 10.09 -1.78
C THR A 95 -14.93 8.81 -1.07
N VAL A 96 -13.71 8.80 -0.54
CA VAL A 96 -13.25 7.79 0.41
C VAL A 96 -13.32 8.36 1.83
N THR A 97 -13.81 7.56 2.77
CA THR A 97 -13.81 7.97 4.19
C THR A 97 -12.40 7.82 4.76
N VAL A 98 -11.83 8.90 5.28
CA VAL A 98 -10.51 8.88 5.92
C VAL A 98 -10.66 8.37 7.36
N PRO A 99 -9.95 7.30 7.76
CA PRO A 99 -10.01 6.80 9.12
C PRO A 99 -9.41 7.81 10.09
N ASP A 100 -9.88 7.82 11.34
CA ASP A 100 -9.49 8.84 12.32
C ASP A 100 -7.97 8.84 12.62
N VAL A 101 -7.29 7.69 12.49
CA VAL A 101 -5.83 7.57 12.65
C VAL A 101 -5.01 8.26 11.56
N ASP A 102 -5.61 8.48 10.39
CA ASP A 102 -5.01 9.14 9.24
C ASP A 102 -5.50 10.58 9.09
N ARG A 103 -6.51 10.97 9.86
CA ARG A 103 -7.14 12.28 9.78
C ARG A 103 -6.53 13.25 10.80
N GLY A 104 -5.88 14.29 10.31
CA GLY A 104 -5.52 15.47 11.09
C GLY A 104 -6.73 16.35 11.44
N PRO A 105 -6.61 17.28 12.40
CA PRO A 105 -7.73 18.12 12.83
C PRO A 105 -8.34 19.00 11.73
N ALA A 106 -7.54 19.40 10.74
CA ALA A 106 -7.98 20.21 9.60
C ALA A 106 -8.39 19.36 8.38
N ASP A 107 -8.25 18.05 8.46
CA ASP A 107 -8.44 17.17 7.32
C ASP A 107 -9.93 16.80 7.17
N PRO A 108 -10.46 16.77 5.93
CA PRO A 108 -11.84 16.40 5.70
C PRO A 108 -12.06 14.92 6.02
N LYS A 109 -13.24 14.59 6.55
CA LYS A 109 -13.64 13.19 6.78
C LYS A 109 -13.81 12.41 5.48
N ASN A 110 -14.34 13.07 4.45
CA ASN A 110 -14.58 12.49 3.13
C ASN A 110 -13.60 13.12 2.14
N PHE A 111 -12.69 12.31 1.61
CA PHE A 111 -11.65 12.77 0.70
C PHE A 111 -12.04 12.49 -0.75
N LEU A 112 -11.91 13.48 -1.63
CA LEU A 112 -12.32 13.40 -3.02
C LEU A 112 -11.31 12.58 -3.84
N VAL A 113 -11.82 11.57 -4.56
CA VAL A 113 -11.03 10.70 -5.43
C VAL A 113 -11.80 10.38 -6.72
N VAL A 114 -11.09 9.90 -7.74
CA VAL A 114 -11.66 9.42 -9.01
C VAL A 114 -11.28 7.96 -9.22
N VAL A 115 -12.22 7.14 -9.72
CA VAL A 115 -11.96 5.74 -10.05
C VAL A 115 -11.11 5.66 -11.31
N MET A 116 -9.94 5.01 -11.24
CA MET A 116 -9.02 4.89 -12.38
C MET A 116 -9.05 3.49 -13.01
N ALA A 117 -9.13 2.46 -12.20
CA ALA A 117 -9.13 1.07 -12.66
C ALA A 117 -9.93 0.17 -11.71
N GLU A 118 -10.42 -0.95 -12.24
CA GLU A 118 -11.08 -2.00 -11.49
C GLU A 118 -10.40 -3.35 -11.78
N CYS A 119 -10.02 -4.07 -10.73
CA CYS A 119 -9.47 -5.43 -10.79
C CYS A 119 -10.19 -6.30 -9.77
N GLU A 120 -10.91 -7.33 -10.23
CA GLU A 120 -11.57 -8.34 -9.37
C GLU A 120 -12.56 -7.79 -8.32
N GLY A 121 -13.15 -6.61 -8.56
CA GLY A 121 -14.04 -5.92 -7.62
C GLY A 121 -13.33 -5.03 -6.59
N LEU A 122 -12.01 -4.85 -6.77
CA LEU A 122 -11.22 -3.84 -6.10
C LEU A 122 -10.93 -2.69 -7.07
N TYR A 123 -11.07 -1.47 -6.58
CA TYR A 123 -10.90 -0.24 -7.33
C TYR A 123 -9.60 0.44 -6.93
N THR A 124 -8.84 0.84 -7.95
CA THR A 124 -7.74 1.78 -7.79
C THR A 124 -8.29 3.19 -8.02
N VAL A 125 -8.02 4.08 -7.08
CA VAL A 125 -8.52 5.45 -7.10
C VAL A 125 -7.37 6.45 -7.11
N GLY A 126 -7.61 7.61 -7.71
CA GLY A 126 -6.66 8.70 -7.86
C GLY A 126 -7.16 9.98 -7.22
N CYS A 127 -6.22 10.83 -6.82
CA CYS A 127 -6.48 12.19 -6.38
C CYS A 127 -5.50 13.15 -7.09
N ARG A 128 -5.69 14.46 -6.96
CA ARG A 128 -4.80 15.47 -7.57
C ARG A 128 -3.33 15.30 -7.19
N GLU A 129 -3.05 14.76 -6.02
CA GLU A 129 -1.69 14.56 -5.52
C GLU A 129 -1.04 13.29 -6.07
N GLY A 130 -1.82 12.31 -6.53
CA GLY A 130 -1.33 11.02 -7.01
C GLY A 130 -2.36 9.89 -6.93
N LYS A 131 -1.92 8.71 -7.36
CA LYS A 131 -2.69 7.45 -7.26
C LYS A 131 -2.58 6.89 -5.85
N LEU A 132 -3.71 6.45 -5.28
CA LEU A 132 -3.67 5.78 -3.99
C LEU A 132 -3.10 4.37 -4.13
N ALA A 133 -2.10 4.05 -3.31
CA ALA A 133 -1.51 2.71 -3.26
C ALA A 133 -2.48 1.65 -2.73
N SER A 134 -3.41 2.06 -1.85
CA SER A 134 -4.45 1.20 -1.30
C SER A 134 -5.56 0.96 -2.33
N LYS A 135 -6.06 -0.26 -2.38
CA LYS A 135 -7.22 -0.64 -3.19
C LYS A 135 -8.49 -0.58 -2.34
N PHE A 136 -9.60 -0.20 -2.96
CA PHE A 136 -10.87 0.01 -2.26
C PHE A 136 -11.97 -0.90 -2.82
N THR A 137 -12.92 -1.30 -1.98
CA THR A 137 -14.14 -1.95 -2.45
C THR A 137 -15.19 -0.91 -2.82
N ALA A 138 -16.21 -1.30 -3.57
CA ALA A 138 -17.34 -0.41 -3.86
C ALA A 138 -18.07 0.08 -2.59
N ALA A 139 -17.94 -0.61 -1.45
CA ALA A 139 -18.54 -0.20 -0.19
C ALA A 139 -17.78 0.94 0.50
N ASP A 140 -16.47 1.06 0.22
CA ASP A 140 -15.61 2.09 0.81
C ASP A 140 -15.72 3.43 0.06
N LEU A 141 -16.30 3.40 -1.14
CA LEU A 141 -16.43 4.52 -2.06
C LEU A 141 -17.86 5.01 -2.11
N GLN A 142 -18.07 6.29 -1.83
CA GLN A 142 -19.37 6.93 -1.98
C GLN A 142 -19.38 7.75 -3.27
N VAL A 143 -20.28 7.42 -4.19
CA VAL A 143 -20.39 8.09 -5.49
C VAL A 143 -20.84 9.55 -5.34
N ILE A 144 -20.21 10.44 -6.12
CA ILE A 144 -20.62 11.83 -6.30
C ILE A 144 -21.22 11.98 -7.70
N SER A 145 -22.30 12.76 -7.82
CA SER A 145 -22.96 13.04 -9.10
C SER A 145 -22.19 14.04 -9.97
N GLU A 146 -21.50 15.00 -9.35
CA GLU A 146 -20.74 16.01 -10.06
C GLU A 146 -19.35 15.52 -10.50
N ASN A 147 -18.91 16.01 -11.66
CA ASN A 147 -17.54 15.80 -12.13
C ASN A 147 -16.64 16.92 -11.58
N LEU A 148 -15.92 16.61 -10.49
CA LEU A 148 -15.06 17.56 -9.78
C LEU A 148 -13.57 17.41 -10.12
N LEU A 149 -13.21 16.30 -10.77
CA LEU A 149 -11.83 15.84 -10.90
C LEU A 149 -11.77 14.88 -12.09
N SER A 150 -10.98 15.21 -13.10
CA SER A 150 -10.78 14.37 -14.28
C SER A 150 -9.69 13.31 -14.05
N ILE A 151 -9.69 12.25 -14.87
CA ILE A 151 -8.65 11.20 -14.79
C ILE A 151 -7.28 11.76 -15.19
N ASP A 152 -7.25 12.68 -16.15
CA ASP A 152 -6.01 13.24 -16.71
C ASP A 152 -5.28 14.18 -15.72
N GLU A 153 -5.99 14.73 -14.74
CA GLU A 153 -5.42 15.55 -13.66
C GLU A 153 -4.66 14.73 -12.61
N VAL A 154 -4.77 13.39 -12.63
CA VAL A 154 -4.16 12.52 -11.62
C VAL A 154 -2.74 12.15 -12.05
N PRO A 155 -1.70 12.52 -11.28
CA PRO A 155 -0.35 12.07 -11.58
C PRO A 155 -0.17 10.59 -11.27
N ASP A 156 0.67 9.91 -12.05
CA ASP A 156 0.94 8.46 -11.93
C ASP A 156 1.75 8.06 -10.68
N THR A 157 2.11 9.01 -9.82
CA THR A 157 2.87 8.73 -8.60
C THR A 157 1.99 8.01 -7.57
N GLU A 158 2.44 6.87 -7.07
CA GLU A 158 1.75 6.14 -6.01
C GLU A 158 2.01 6.78 -4.63
N ILE A 159 0.94 7.04 -3.89
CA ILE A 159 0.97 7.73 -2.60
C ILE A 159 0.00 7.03 -1.63
N PRO A 160 0.35 6.87 -0.34
CA PRO A 160 -0.59 6.36 0.66
C PRO A 160 -1.67 7.40 1.01
N LEU A 161 -2.86 6.95 1.44
CA LEU A 161 -4.00 7.81 1.76
C LEU A 161 -3.65 8.97 2.70
N ARG A 162 -2.94 8.70 3.80
CA ARG A 162 -2.50 9.71 4.77
C ARG A 162 -1.69 10.83 4.11
N THR A 163 -0.76 10.49 3.23
CA THR A 163 0.09 11.48 2.55
C THR A 163 -0.71 12.28 1.53
N ALA A 164 -1.63 11.65 0.81
CA ALA A 164 -2.53 12.35 -0.12
C ALA A 164 -3.40 13.38 0.62
N VAL A 165 -4.01 12.98 1.73
CA VAL A 165 -4.84 13.87 2.56
C VAL A 165 -3.99 15.02 3.12
N THR A 166 -2.83 14.70 3.71
CA THR A 166 -1.91 15.70 4.29
C THR A 166 -1.42 16.71 3.26
N LYS A 167 -1.14 16.28 2.02
CA LYS A 167 -0.73 17.19 0.94
C LYS A 167 -1.87 18.10 0.51
N ALA A 168 -3.08 17.55 0.37
CA ALA A 168 -4.26 18.31 -0.03
C ALA A 168 -4.68 19.37 1.00
N THR A 169 -4.49 19.10 2.30
CA THR A 169 -4.89 20.01 3.39
C THR A 169 -3.76 20.89 3.91
N GLY A 170 -2.51 20.58 3.54
CA GLY A 170 -1.32 21.18 4.14
C GLY A 170 -0.92 20.58 5.49
N GLY A 171 -1.63 19.54 5.95
CA GLY A 171 -1.27 18.73 7.12
C GLY A 171 -1.62 19.34 8.48
N GLN A 172 -1.08 18.72 9.54
CA GLN A 172 -1.35 19.11 10.93
C GLN A 172 -0.63 20.40 11.33
N GLY A 173 -1.33 21.51 11.13
CA GLY A 173 -1.08 22.77 11.84
C GLY A 173 0.01 23.67 11.25
N TYR A 174 0.13 24.85 11.86
CA TYR A 174 1.05 25.89 11.44
C TYR A 174 2.50 25.51 11.73
N VAL A 175 3.39 25.75 10.78
CA VAL A 175 4.83 25.63 10.99
C VAL A 175 5.26 26.75 11.95
N LYS A 176 5.64 26.37 13.18
CA LYS A 176 6.25 27.28 14.16
C LYS A 176 7.75 27.08 14.19
N CYS A 177 8.53 28.15 14.07
CA CYS A 177 9.95 28.10 14.38
C CYS A 177 10.20 28.28 15.88
N MET A 178 11.28 27.66 16.35
CA MET A 178 11.73 27.77 17.75
C MET A 178 12.73 28.91 17.96
N CYS A 179 12.80 29.91 17.07
CA CYS A 179 13.75 30.99 17.23
C CYS A 179 13.26 31.98 18.28
N LEU A 180 14.11 32.27 19.26
CA LEU A 180 13.83 33.17 20.38
C LEU A 180 13.93 34.66 20.00
N SER A 181 14.61 34.94 18.88
CA SER A 181 14.87 36.28 18.34
C SER A 181 14.56 36.32 16.83
N GLY A 182 14.63 37.51 16.23
CA GLY A 182 14.46 37.68 14.78
C GLY A 182 15.41 36.76 14.01
N CYS A 183 14.88 36.06 13.01
CA CYS A 183 15.63 35.07 12.25
C CYS A 183 16.64 35.75 11.32
N SER A 184 17.94 35.58 11.57
CA SER A 184 19.03 36.06 10.71
C SER A 184 20.05 34.97 10.34
N SER A 185 20.00 33.81 11.00
CA SER A 185 21.05 32.79 10.95
C SER A 185 20.77 31.65 9.97
N GLY A 186 19.76 31.75 9.10
CA GLY A 186 19.34 30.64 8.23
C GLY A 186 18.81 29.38 8.95
N ARG A 187 18.74 29.39 10.29
CA ARG A 187 18.28 28.26 11.12
C ARG A 187 16.77 28.19 11.32
N CYS A 188 16.04 29.16 10.77
CA CYS A 188 14.59 29.19 10.88
C CYS A 188 13.94 28.02 10.14
N SER A 189 13.12 27.23 10.83
CA SER A 189 12.37 26.13 10.21
C SER A 189 11.31 26.62 9.22
N CYS A 190 10.71 27.79 9.44
CA CYS A 190 9.74 28.39 8.53
C CYS A 190 10.42 28.75 7.19
N SER A 191 11.55 29.47 7.24
CA SER A 191 12.34 29.82 6.05
C SER A 191 12.83 28.57 5.29
N ARG A 192 13.32 27.53 5.99
CA ARG A 192 13.72 26.25 5.35
C ARG A 192 12.57 25.55 4.61
N LYS A 193 11.36 25.63 5.17
CA LYS A 193 10.14 25.09 4.55
C LYS A 193 9.52 26.06 3.53
N ARG A 194 10.16 27.21 3.27
CA ARG A 194 9.67 28.29 2.38
C ARG A 194 8.29 28.81 2.80
N VAL A 195 8.03 28.88 4.10
CA VAL A 195 6.80 29.42 4.71
C VAL A 195 7.14 30.66 5.53
N LEU A 196 6.29 31.69 5.49
CA LEU A 196 6.46 32.92 6.28
C LEU A 196 6.26 32.65 7.77
N CYS A 197 7.12 33.23 8.61
CA CYS A 197 6.91 33.22 10.06
C CYS A 197 5.61 33.95 10.41
N ASN A 198 4.74 33.29 11.17
CA ASN A 198 3.53 33.90 11.71
C ASN A 198 3.80 34.61 13.06
N SER A 199 2.81 35.33 13.59
CA SER A 199 2.92 36.03 14.87
C SER A 199 3.19 35.11 16.08
N ARG A 200 3.03 33.79 15.94
CA ARG A 200 3.36 32.79 16.98
C ARG A 200 4.84 32.39 17.00
N CYS A 201 5.61 32.78 15.98
CA CYS A 201 7.03 32.44 15.85
C CYS A 201 7.93 33.39 16.65
N HIS A 202 7.73 34.70 16.49
CA HIS A 202 8.40 35.72 17.28
C HIS A 202 7.37 36.73 17.77
N PRO A 203 7.19 36.90 19.09
CA PRO A 203 6.30 37.92 19.62
C PRO A 203 6.84 39.32 19.28
N GLY A 204 6.36 39.91 18.17
CA GLY A 204 6.67 41.29 17.78
C GLY A 204 7.97 41.52 17.00
N LYS A 205 8.61 40.49 16.43
CA LYS A 205 9.82 40.64 15.58
C LYS A 205 9.64 40.00 14.21
N SER A 206 10.17 40.61 13.15
CA SER A 206 10.14 40.06 11.79
C SER A 206 11.20 38.96 11.59
N CYS A 207 10.94 38.07 10.63
CA CYS A 207 11.93 37.15 10.11
C CYS A 207 12.72 37.86 9.01
N ASN A 208 14.05 37.87 9.12
CA ASN A 208 14.94 38.48 8.11
C ASN A 208 15.61 37.43 7.21
N ASN A 209 15.34 36.13 7.43
CA ASN A 209 15.69 35.08 6.49
C ASN A 209 14.61 35.04 5.39
N ILE A 210 14.83 35.83 4.33
CA ILE A 210 14.12 35.71 3.05
C ILE A 210 14.82 34.64 2.22
#